data_AF-A0A3Q2YDU4-F1
#
_entry.id   AF-A0A3Q2YDU4-F1
#
_cell.length_a   1.000
_cell.length_b   1.000
_cell.length_c   1.000
_cell.angle_alpha   90.00
_cell.angle_beta   90.00
_cell.angle_gamma   90.00
#
_symmetry.space_group_name_H-M   'P 1'
#
loop_
_entity.id
_entity.type
_entity.pdbx_description
1 polymer ?
#
loop_
_entity_poly.entity_id
_entity_poly.type
_entity_poly.pdbx_seq_one_letter_code
_entity_poly.pdbx_strand_id
1 'polypeptide(L)' 'MGSHSQYFACSLPGQIKPGVCPNKVGVMAHCGNHCFDDRDCPDEKKCCHNGCGFDCLVPFKG' A
#
# COMPACT_ATOMS: atom_id res chain seq x y z
N MET A 1 -21.60 6.33 -10.71
CA MET A 1 -20.15 6.21 -10.94
C MET A 1 -19.46 6.81 -9.73
N GLY A 2 -19.04 5.94 -8.81
CA GLY A 2 -18.65 6.27 -7.45
C GLY A 2 -17.57 7.33 -7.43
N SER A 3 -17.87 8.43 -6.75
CA SER A 3 -17.03 9.58 -6.49
C SER A 3 -15.74 9.13 -5.82
N HIS A 4 -14.63 9.20 -6.56
CA HIS A 4 -13.28 9.26 -6.00
C HIS A 4 -13.12 10.61 -5.28
N SER A 5 -13.86 10.75 -4.19
CA SER A 5 -13.77 11.89 -3.32
C SER A 5 -12.49 11.72 -2.51
N GLN A 6 -11.55 12.59 -2.83
CA GLN A 6 -10.31 13.02 -2.18
C GLN A 6 -10.38 13.24 -0.65
N TYR A 7 -11.17 12.44 0.08
CA TYR A 7 -11.10 12.34 1.52
C TYR A 7 -9.79 11.63 1.86
N PHE A 8 -8.88 12.36 2.49
CA PHE A 8 -7.96 11.79 3.47
C PHE A 8 -8.82 10.99 4.45
N ALA A 9 -9.05 9.70 4.17
CA ALA A 9 -9.69 8.81 5.11
C ALA A 9 -8.69 8.67 6.26
N CYS A 10 -9.10 9.06 7.47
CA CYS A 10 -8.34 8.70 8.66
C CYS A 10 -8.19 7.18 8.63
N SER A 11 -6.96 6.69 8.50
CA SER A 11 -6.71 5.25 8.48
C SER A 11 -7.31 4.66 9.75
N LEU A 12 -8.31 3.80 9.59
CA LEU A 12 -8.96 3.15 10.73
C LEU A 12 -7.91 2.36 11.51
N PRO A 13 -7.98 2.29 12.85
CA PRO A 13 -7.09 1.43 13.61
C PRO A 13 -7.17 0.00 13.06
N GLY A 14 -6.04 -0.51 12.53
CA GLY A 14 -5.94 -1.78 11.82
C GLY A 14 -5.67 -1.67 10.31
N GLN A 15 -5.87 -0.49 9.70
CA GLN A 15 -5.49 -0.19 8.31
C GLN A 15 -4.00 0.10 8.15
N ILE A 16 -3.32 0.49 9.24
CA ILE A 16 -1.89 0.78 9.23
C ILE A 16 -1.15 -0.34 9.93
N LYS A 17 -0.37 -1.10 9.16
CA LYS A 17 0.63 -2.02 9.72
C LYS A 17 1.92 -1.27 10.03
N PRO A 18 2.67 -1.68 11.08
CA PRO A 18 3.92 -1.04 11.46
C PRO A 18 4.98 -1.14 10.37
N GLY A 19 5.90 -0.17 10.34
CA GLY A 19 6.98 -0.07 9.36
C GLY A 19 6.65 0.86 8.18
N VAL A 20 7.66 1.09 7.33
CA VAL A 20 7.59 2.08 6.24
C VAL A 20 7.74 1.41 4.88
N CYS A 21 7.00 1.89 3.88
CA CYS A 21 7.14 1.41 2.50
C CYS A 21 8.58 1.63 1.99
N PRO A 22 9.15 0.66 1.27
CA PRO A 22 10.49 0.79 0.75
C PRO A 22 10.58 1.91 -0.30
N ASN A 23 11.53 2.83 -0.13
CA ASN A 23 11.72 4.00 -1.01
C ASN A 23 12.16 3.66 -2.45
N LYS A 24 12.66 2.43 -2.69
CA LYS A 24 13.18 2.00 -3.99
C LYS A 24 12.42 0.79 -4.49
N VAL A 25 11.14 0.98 -4.78
CA VAL A 25 10.45 0.07 -5.67
C VAL A 25 10.77 0.58 -7.07
N GLY A 26 11.93 0.20 -7.62
CA GLY A 26 12.15 0.39 -9.06
C GLY A 26 10.95 -0.17 -9.79
N VAL A 27 10.51 0.46 -10.89
CA VAL A 27 9.27 0.11 -11.62
C VAL A 27 9.13 -1.41 -11.68
N MET A 28 8.31 -1.97 -10.81
CA MET A 28 8.11 -3.41 -10.77
C MET A 28 7.25 -3.74 -11.98
N ALA A 29 7.57 -4.83 -12.68
CA ALA A 29 6.96 -5.22 -13.94
C ALA A 29 5.42 -5.41 -13.87
N HIS A 30 4.85 -5.41 -12.66
CA HIS A 30 3.43 -5.55 -12.40
C HIS A 30 2.78 -4.17 -12.21
N CYS A 31 2.37 -3.57 -13.33
CA CYS A 31 1.48 -2.42 -13.29
C CYS A 31 0.04 -2.91 -13.02
N GLY A 32 -0.48 -2.57 -11.84
CA GLY A 32 -1.81 -2.97 -11.38
C GLY A 32 -1.98 -2.69 -9.90
N ASN A 33 -3.23 -2.57 -9.45
CA ASN A 33 -3.55 -2.43 -8.03
C ASN A 33 -3.90 -3.81 -7.48
N HIS A 34 -2.95 -4.43 -6.78
CA HIS A 34 -3.12 -5.74 -6.14
C HIS A 34 -3.60 -5.62 -4.68
N CYS A 35 -3.52 -4.41 -4.13
CA CYS A 35 -4.03 -4.04 -2.81
C CYS A 35 -4.53 -2.59 -2.84
N PHE A 36 -5.35 -2.21 -1.85
CA PHE A 36 -5.77 -0.83 -1.62
C PHE A 36 -5.37 -0.33 -0.22
N ASP A 37 -5.18 -1.25 0.73
CA ASP A 37 -4.88 -0.98 2.13
C ASP A 37 -3.96 -2.06 2.72
N ASP A 38 -3.22 -1.78 3.81
CA ASP A 38 -2.29 -2.77 4.38
C ASP A 38 -2.99 -4.08 4.81
N ARG A 39 -4.29 -4.02 5.14
CA ARG A 39 -5.10 -5.20 5.50
C ARG A 39 -5.31 -6.18 4.36
N ASP A 40 -5.28 -5.69 3.12
CA ASP A 40 -5.39 -6.56 1.94
C ASP A 40 -4.14 -7.43 1.79
N CYS A 41 -3.03 -6.98 2.35
CA CYS A 41 -1.77 -7.69 2.32
C CYS A 41 -1.71 -8.76 3.43
N PRO A 42 -1.11 -9.92 3.17
CA PRO A 42 -0.86 -10.91 4.21
C PRO A 42 0.23 -10.45 5.20
N ASP A 43 0.25 -11.04 6.38
CA ASP A 43 1.31 -10.87 7.40
C ASP A 43 1.58 -9.40 7.79
N GLU A 44 2.85 -9.02 7.95
CA GLU A 44 3.30 -7.65 8.23
C GLU A 44 3.48 -6.80 6.95
N LYS A 45 3.08 -7.30 5.76
CA LYS A 45 3.28 -6.59 4.50
C LYS A 45 2.36 -5.38 4.37
N LYS A 46 2.88 -4.30 3.80
CA LYS A 46 2.18 -3.04 3.58
C LYS A 46 1.78 -2.88 2.11
N CYS A 47 0.65 -2.22 1.88
CA CYS A 47 0.22 -1.86 0.54
C CYS A 47 0.95 -0.59 0.11
N CYS A 48 1.88 -0.73 -0.83
CA CYS A 48 2.79 0.33 -1.22
C CYS A 48 2.69 0.62 -2.71
N HIS A 49 2.83 1.89 -3.06
CA HIS A 49 2.90 2.29 -4.47
C HIS A 49 4.24 1.86 -5.08
N ASN A 50 4.20 1.09 -6.16
CA ASN A 50 5.37 0.52 -6.82
C ASN A 50 5.85 1.32 -8.06
N GLY A 51 5.26 2.50 -8.29
CA GLY A 51 5.56 3.38 -9.42
C GLY A 51 4.54 3.32 -10.57
N CYS A 52 3.70 2.28 -10.65
CA CYS A 52 2.62 2.17 -11.65
C CYS A 52 1.28 1.71 -11.05
N GLY A 53 1.32 1.04 -9.89
CA GLY A 53 0.16 0.61 -9.13
C GLY A 53 0.52 0.31 -7.68
N PHE A 54 -0.29 -0.49 -7.01
CA PHE A 54 -0.13 -0.84 -5.59
C PHE A 54 0.16 -2.32 -5.42
N ASP A 55 1.16 -2.64 -4.60
CA ASP A 55 1.55 -4.01 -4.32
C ASP A 55 1.92 -4.22 -2.84
N CYS A 56 1.85 -5.47 -2.40
CA CYS A 56 2.11 -5.84 -1.02
C CYS A 56 3.61 -6.05 -0.79
N LEU A 57 4.25 -5.06 -0.18
CA LEU A 57 5.70 -5.06 0.04
C LEU A 57 6.06 -5.31 1.50
N VAL A 58 7.21 -5.95 1.71
CA VAL A 58 7.78 -6.08 3.05
C VAL A 58 8.22 -4.70 3.52
N PRO A 59 7.76 -4.23 4.70
CA PRO A 59 8.14 -2.93 5.21
C PRO A 59 9.60 -2.89 5.67
N PHE A 60 10.22 -1.72 5.62
CA PHE A 60 11.45 -1.48 6.37
C PHE A 60 11.12 -1.33 7.85
N LYS A 61 11.79 -2.14 8.68
CA LYS A 61 11.84 -1.98 10.14
C LYS A 61 12.89 -0.88 10.40
N GLY A 62 12.42 0.31 10.77
CA GLY A 62 13.28 1.38 11.27
C GLY A 62 13.86 1.02 12.64
#